data_AF-A0A3P9MM44-F1
#
_entry.id   AF-A0A3P9MM44-F1
#
_cell.length_a   1.000
_cell.length_b   1.000
_cell.length_c   1.000
_cell.angle_alpha   90.00
_cell.angle_beta   90.00
_cell.angle_gamma   90.00
#
_symmetry.space_group_name_H-M   'P 1'
#
loop_
_entity.id
_entity.type
_entity.pdbx_description
1 polymer ?
#
loop_
_entity_poly.entity_id
_entity_poly.type
_entity_poly.pdbx_seq_one_letter_code
_entity_poly.pdbx_strand_id
1 'polypeptide(L)'
;HKIRSGVSGKLLPSETSLRSRCDTSLGLLTQKFADMLRHSPDGVLDLNVVCQKLGAPKRRVYDITNVLEGIKLIRKKSKSHIQWL
;
A
#
# COMPACT_ATOMS: atom_id res chain seq x y z
N HIS A 1 -16.28 -48.83 -20.82
CA HIS A 1 -14.95 -48.49 -21.32
C HIS A 1 -14.50 -47.18 -20.67
N LYS A 2 -13.45 -47.26 -19.85
CA LYS A 2 -12.69 -46.14 -19.25
C LYS A 2 -12.04 -45.33 -20.42
N ILE A 3 -11.82 -44.03 -20.33
CA ILE A 3 -10.54 -43.41 -19.94
C ILE A 3 -10.75 -41.92 -19.60
N ARG A 4 -10.04 -41.51 -18.54
CA ARG A 4 -9.84 -40.15 -18.03
C ARG A 4 -8.96 -39.32 -18.98
N SER A 5 -9.18 -38.02 -19.04
CA SER A 5 -8.07 -37.06 -19.22
C SER A 5 -8.45 -35.72 -18.60
N GLY A 6 -7.90 -35.49 -17.42
CA GLY A 6 -7.90 -34.17 -16.79
C GLY A 6 -6.92 -33.27 -17.51
N VAL A 7 -7.35 -32.05 -17.79
CA VAL A 7 -6.47 -30.91 -18.03
C VAL A 7 -6.90 -29.85 -17.02
N SER A 8 -6.23 -29.82 -15.85
CA SER A 8 -6.29 -28.65 -14.97
C SER A 8 -5.55 -27.50 -15.65
N GLY A 9 -6.24 -26.84 -16.59
CA GLY A 9 -5.82 -25.54 -17.09
C GLY A 9 -5.86 -24.56 -15.93
N LYS A 10 -4.70 -24.01 -15.55
CA LYS A 10 -4.64 -22.89 -14.62
C LYS A 10 -5.45 -21.75 -15.23
N LEU A 11 -6.62 -21.45 -14.66
CA LEU A 11 -7.45 -20.33 -15.06
C LEU A 11 -6.62 -19.05 -14.91
N LEU A 12 -6.32 -18.37 -16.02
CA LEU A 12 -5.71 -17.04 -15.97
C LEU A 12 -6.69 -16.09 -15.28
N PRO A 13 -6.24 -15.23 -14.35
CA PRO A 13 -7.16 -14.32 -13.66
C PRO A 13 -7.85 -13.44 -14.69
N SER A 14 -9.18 -13.28 -14.57
CA SER A 14 -9.93 -12.36 -15.42
C SER A 14 -9.34 -10.95 -15.33
N GLU A 15 -9.35 -10.18 -16.42
CA GLU A 15 -8.82 -8.81 -16.43
C GLU A 15 -9.43 -7.91 -15.33
N THR A 16 -10.68 -8.19 -14.95
CA THR A 16 -11.38 -7.53 -13.84
C THR A 16 -10.75 -7.83 -12.47
N SER A 17 -10.28 -9.06 -12.25
CA SER A 17 -9.57 -9.47 -11.02
C SER A 17 -8.16 -8.88 -10.95
N LEU A 18 -7.47 -8.77 -12.10
CA LEU A 18 -6.17 -8.11 -12.18
C LEU A 18 -6.26 -6.61 -11.84
N ARG A 19 -7.27 -5.90 -12.38
CA ARG A 19 -7.56 -4.50 -12.03
C ARG A 19 -7.78 -4.31 -10.52
N SER A 20 -8.63 -5.14 -9.91
CA SER A 20 -8.95 -5.07 -8.48
C SER A 20 -7.72 -5.25 -7.56
N ARG A 21 -6.77 -6.13 -7.93
CA ARG A 21 -5.51 -6.27 -7.17
C ARG A 21 -4.58 -5.08 -7.32
N CYS A 22 -4.55 -4.43 -8.48
CA CYS A 22 -3.71 -3.25 -8.70
C CYS A 22 -4.19 -2.03 -7.90
N ASP A 23 -5.52 -1.91 -7.71
CA ASP A 23 -6.17 -0.81 -7.00
C ASP A 23 -5.82 -0.73 -5.50
N THR A 24 -5.27 -1.81 -4.94
CA THR A 24 -4.82 -1.89 -3.53
C THR A 24 -3.33 -2.24 -3.39
N SER A 25 -2.58 -2.18 -4.49
CA SER A 25 -1.16 -2.50 -4.49
C SER A 25 -0.36 -1.55 -3.61
N LEU A 26 0.72 -2.06 -2.99
CA LEU A 26 1.60 -1.24 -2.16
C LEU A 26 2.19 -0.07 -2.97
N GLY A 27 2.52 -0.28 -4.25
CA GLY A 27 3.01 0.77 -5.14
C GLY A 27 2.04 1.94 -5.28
N LEU A 28 0.74 1.68 -5.51
CA LEU A 28 -0.28 2.72 -5.60
C LEU A 28 -0.49 3.43 -4.25
N LEU A 29 -0.49 2.67 -3.14
CA LEU A 29 -0.59 3.24 -1.80
C LEU A 29 0.60 4.15 -1.49
N THR A 30 1.81 3.77 -1.89
CA THR A 30 3.03 4.57 -1.74
C THR A 30 2.97 5.86 -2.54
N GLN A 31 2.48 5.83 -3.79
CA GLN A 31 2.32 7.03 -4.61
C GLN A 31 1.37 8.02 -3.94
N LYS A 32 0.17 7.56 -3.54
CA LYS A 32 -0.80 8.41 -2.82
C LYS A 32 -0.28 8.89 -1.47
N PHE A 33 0.46 8.06 -0.74
CA PHE A 33 1.11 8.44 0.52
C PHE A 33 2.11 9.58 0.30
N ALA A 34 2.96 9.48 -0.73
CA ALA A 34 3.95 10.49 -1.08
C ALA A 34 3.27 11.81 -1.50
N ASP A 35 2.15 11.74 -2.23
CA ASP A 35 1.37 12.93 -2.57
C ASP A 35 0.82 13.62 -1.31
N MET A 36 0.26 12.86 -0.36
CA MET A 36 -0.19 13.43 0.92
C MET A 36 0.94 14.07 1.71
N LEU A 37 2.12 13.44 1.73
CA LEU A 37 3.29 13.96 2.45
C LEU A 37 3.79 15.28 1.83
N ARG A 38 3.85 15.37 0.49
CA ARG A 38 4.23 16.58 -0.25
C ARG A 38 3.32 17.78 0.05
N HIS A 39 2.03 17.53 0.32
CA HIS A 39 1.05 18.58 0.64
C HIS A 39 0.80 18.75 2.15
N SER A 40 1.51 18.00 2.99
CA SER A 40 1.32 18.07 4.44
C SER A 40 2.00 19.32 5.03
N PRO A 41 1.31 20.07 5.92
CA PRO A 41 1.94 21.14 6.66
C PRO A 41 3.14 20.64 7.47
N ASP A 42 4.26 21.37 7.40
CA ASP A 42 5.54 21.05 8.06
C ASP A 42 6.10 19.65 7.76
N GLY A 43 5.63 19.02 6.68
CA GLY A 43 5.99 17.64 6.32
C GLY A 43 5.46 16.58 7.29
N VAL A 44 4.40 16.87 8.06
CA VAL A 44 3.87 15.98 9.11
C VAL A 44 2.62 15.24 8.65
N LEU A 45 2.62 13.91 8.78
CA LEU A 45 1.43 13.09 8.55
C LEU A 45 0.96 12.37 9.83
N ASP A 46 -0.35 12.43 10.08
CA ASP A 46 -1.06 11.53 10.99
C ASP A 46 -1.40 10.22 10.27
N LEU A 47 -0.83 9.12 10.75
CA LEU A 47 -1.00 7.80 10.17
C LEU A 47 -2.46 7.29 10.24
N ASN A 48 -3.27 7.76 11.18
CA ASN A 48 -4.70 7.41 11.23
C ASN A 48 -5.46 8.05 10.07
N VAL A 49 -5.20 9.33 9.79
CA VAL A 49 -5.79 10.06 8.65
C VAL A 49 -5.35 9.44 7.33
N VAL A 50 -4.06 9.09 7.22
CA VAL A 50 -3.53 8.36 6.06
C VAL A 50 -4.28 7.06 5.81
N CYS A 51 -4.53 6.24 6.85
CA CYS A 51 -5.29 4.99 6.71
C CYS A 51 -6.69 5.22 6.14
N GLN A 52 -7.39 6.24 6.66
CA GLN A 52 -8.73 6.60 6.18
C GLN A 52 -8.71 7.07 4.73
N LYS A 53 -7.80 7.99 4.37
CA LYS A 53 -7.70 8.54 3.01
C LYS A 53 -7.27 7.51 1.98
N LEU A 54 -6.39 6.58 2.35
CA LEU A 54 -5.94 5.51 1.47
C LEU A 54 -6.91 4.33 1.40
N GLY A 55 -7.90 4.24 2.30
CA GLY A 55 -8.74 3.05 2.45
C GLY A 55 -7.92 1.80 2.78
N ALA A 56 -6.77 1.98 3.45
CA ALA A 56 -5.79 0.93 3.67
C ALA A 56 -5.62 0.62 5.17
N PRO A 57 -5.40 -0.64 5.55
CA PRO A 57 -5.15 -0.99 6.94
C PRO A 57 -3.80 -0.44 7.42
N LYS A 58 -3.69 -0.13 8.72
CA LYS A 58 -2.44 0.37 9.35
C LYS A 58 -1.21 -0.43 8.99
N ARG A 59 -1.36 -1.75 8.86
CA ARG A 59 -0.26 -2.63 8.47
C ARG A 59 0.37 -2.23 7.13
N ARG A 60 -0.42 -1.85 6.13
CA ARG A 60 0.10 -1.40 4.82
C ARG A 60 0.79 -0.05 4.90
N VAL A 61 0.23 0.88 5.69
CA VAL A 61 0.88 2.17 5.95
C VAL A 61 2.25 1.96 6.61
N TYR A 62 2.38 0.99 7.51
CA TYR A 62 3.66 0.66 8.13
C TYR A 62 4.68 0.04 7.17
N ASP A 63 4.28 -0.72 6.15
CA ASP A 63 5.25 -1.17 5.13
C ASP A 63 5.93 0.03 4.47
N ILE A 64 5.15 1.08 4.18
CA ILE A 64 5.65 2.31 3.56
C ILE A 64 6.56 3.05 4.53
N THR A 65 6.09 3.31 5.76
CA THR A 65 6.87 4.10 6.73
C THR A 65 8.15 3.40 7.15
N ASN A 66 8.15 2.07 7.30
CA ASN A 66 9.34 1.33 7.72
C ASN A 66 10.45 1.40 6.66
N VAL A 67 10.09 1.34 5.37
CA VAL A 67 11.08 1.52 4.29
C VAL A 67 11.63 2.95 4.33
N LEU A 68 10.75 3.96 4.36
CA LEU A 68 11.16 5.37 4.35
C LEU A 68 11.99 5.75 5.59
N GLU A 69 11.68 5.19 6.76
CA GLU A 69 12.46 5.34 7.99
C GLU A 69 13.80 4.61 7.88
N GLY A 70 13.82 3.38 7.34
CA GLY A 70 15.03 2.59 7.11
C GLY A 70 16.04 3.28 6.18
N ILE A 71 15.57 4.02 5.17
CA ILE A 71 16.41 4.85 4.30
C ILE A 71 16.52 6.32 4.77
N LYS A 72 16.03 6.63 5.97
CA LYS A 72 16.17 7.94 6.64
C LYS A 72 15.62 9.12 5.85
N LEU A 73 14.46 8.96 5.21
CA LEU A 73 13.70 10.06 4.59
C LEU A 73 12.60 10.63 5.49
N ILE A 74 12.17 9.85 6.49
CA ILE A 74 11.21 10.28 7.50
C ILE A 74 11.70 9.91 8.89
N ARG A 75 11.15 10.58 9.89
CA ARG A 75 11.30 10.22 11.31
C ARG A 75 9.96 10.13 12.01
N LYS A 76 9.91 9.39 13.12
CA LYS A 76 8.78 9.45 14.05
C LYS A 76 8.78 10.79 14.80
N LYS A 77 7.68 11.54 14.70
CA LYS A 77 7.47 12.79 15.46
C LYS A 77 6.83 12.52 16.81
N SER A 78 5.78 11.70 16.82
CA SER A 78 5.08 11.26 18.04
C SER A 78 4.27 9.99 17.76
N LYS A 79 3.46 9.53 18.72
CA LYS A 79 2.58 8.38 18.48
C LYS A 79 1.67 8.68 17.29
N SER A 80 1.67 7.78 16.30
CA SER A 80 0.91 7.91 15.05
C SER A 80 1.25 9.11 14.17
N HIS A 81 2.35 9.83 14.43
CA HIS A 81 2.77 10.95 13.58
C HIS A 81 4.20 10.75 13.08
N ILE A 82 4.39 10.95 11.78
CA ILE A 82 5.70 10.97 11.13
C ILE A 82 5.98 12.35 10.56
N GLN A 83 7.26 12.65 10.34
CA GLN A 83 7.69 13.89 9.72
C GLN A 83 8.72 13.61 8.64
N TRP A 84 8.58 14.26 7.49
CA TRP A 84 9.60 14.33 6.44
C TRP A 84 10.86 15.04 6.96
N LEU A 85 12.03 14.54 6.55
CA LEU A 85 13.34 15.09 6.93
C LEU A 85 13.84 16.14 5.95
#